data_AF-A0AA36JF18-F1
#
_entry.id   AF-A0AA36JF18-F1
#
_cell.length_a   1.000
_cell.length_b   1.000
_cell.length_c   1.000
_cell.angle_alpha   90.00
_cell.angle_beta   90.00
_cell.angle_gamma   90.00
#
_symmetry.space_group_name_H-M   'P 1'
#
loop_
_entity.id
_entity.type
_entity.pdbx_description
1 polymer ?
#
loop_
_entity_poly.entity_id
_entity_poly.type
_entity_poly.pdbx_seq_one_letter_code
_entity_poly.pdbx_strand_id
1 'polypeptide(L)'
;MVLAAALGISSFLAGGATAAGFFENKLAAMQKELKDAQEEEKEQLHWDKKQVRGLGDLLRRVNHLAIIVEDVGRSLAWYSDIIGFQQIQRPNFDRHGAWLTMGNIELHLIKGKPHTKRGQHPDDLIVCHLALEVTDASAVLQRLEQMQEVQQHNLRWRQNVSVPTPETSRTAKFESHTDGEGKVTQFFLEDPDGYWIEICNCSELTDFCLDEGRHVDAISPKVKALVKQWADRARQRCRAPFRTLRPTMAIALHQVDSQKLENLACRRTTYGDICQGFSVEQLRKALADAGNHVPVAIRLLQQVRAQEGKRILLPPKFLDNSKHLHQTQPIYMERPKPVLLGNAGNAYIFSQFV
;
A
#
# COMPACT_ATOMS: atom_id res chain seq x y z
N MET A 1 10.67 -10.86 50.70
CA MET A 1 11.82 -10.15 51.32
C MET A 1 12.72 -9.42 50.31
N VAL A 2 12.70 -9.73 49.01
CA VAL A 2 13.57 -9.06 48.00
C VAL A 2 13.00 -7.72 47.48
N LEU A 3 11.70 -7.44 47.68
CA LEU A 3 11.09 -6.17 47.25
C LEU A 3 11.20 -5.01 48.26
N ALA A 4 11.62 -5.28 49.50
CA ALA A 4 11.66 -4.26 50.56
C ALA A 4 12.92 -3.36 50.52
N ALA A 5 13.96 -3.77 49.79
CA ALA A 5 15.25 -3.06 49.77
C ALA A 5 15.28 -1.83 48.83
N ALA A 6 14.33 -1.69 47.91
CA ALA A 6 14.32 -0.60 46.92
C ALA A 6 13.65 0.70 47.41
N LEU A 7 13.04 0.71 48.60
CA LEU A 7 12.23 1.84 49.07
C LEU A 7 12.82 2.67 50.22
N GLY A 8 14.05 2.38 50.69
CA GLY A 8 14.74 3.28 51.63
C GLY A 8 13.98 3.58 52.93
N ILE A 9 13.25 2.62 53.48
CA ILE A 9 12.50 2.79 54.73
C ILE A 9 13.26 2.13 55.88
N SER A 10 14.16 2.89 56.51
CA SER A 10 14.64 2.55 57.85
C SER A 10 13.54 2.81 58.87
N SER A 11 13.20 1.77 59.62
CA SER A 11 12.39 1.75 60.86
C SER A 11 10.97 2.31 60.82
N PHE A 12 9.96 1.44 60.91
CA PHE A 12 8.74 1.71 61.69
C PHE A 12 8.11 0.39 62.12
N LEU A 13 8.36 0.00 63.38
CA LEU A 13 7.53 -0.93 64.14
C LEU A 13 6.45 -0.11 64.84
N ALA A 14 5.17 -0.41 64.53
CA ALA A 14 3.92 -0.06 65.22
C ALA A 14 2.91 0.62 64.28
N GLY A 15 1.94 -0.18 63.77
CA GLY A 15 0.84 0.31 62.94
C GLY A 15 0.34 -0.71 61.92
N GLY A 16 0.06 -1.94 62.35
CA GLY A 16 -0.22 -3.07 61.45
C GLY A 16 -1.49 -2.96 60.59
N ALA A 17 -2.42 -2.05 60.92
CA ALA A 17 -3.68 -1.89 60.18
C ALA A 17 -3.63 -0.75 59.14
N THR A 18 -2.86 0.31 59.38
CA THR A 18 -2.83 1.51 58.51
C THR A 18 -1.83 1.37 57.36
N ALA A 19 -0.70 0.69 57.59
CA ALA A 19 0.27 0.42 56.55
C ALA A 19 -0.28 -0.55 55.49
N ALA A 20 -0.97 -1.61 55.92
CA ALA A 20 -1.60 -2.58 55.01
C ALA A 20 -2.64 -1.91 54.08
N GLY A 21 -3.54 -1.10 54.63
CA GLY A 21 -4.51 -0.35 53.82
C GLY A 21 -3.87 0.69 52.89
N PHE A 22 -2.75 1.31 53.30
CA PHE A 22 -2.00 2.21 52.42
C PHE A 22 -1.32 1.46 51.26
N PHE A 23 -0.75 0.28 51.50
CA PHE A 23 -0.17 -0.56 50.46
C PHE A 23 -1.22 -1.13 49.51
N GLU A 24 -2.38 -1.57 50.02
CA GLU A 24 -3.50 -2.06 49.20
C GLU A 24 -4.06 -0.95 48.31
N ASN A 25 -4.27 0.26 48.85
CA ASN A 25 -4.76 1.39 48.06
C ASN A 25 -3.76 1.82 46.99
N LYS A 26 -2.45 1.81 47.30
CA LYS A 26 -1.41 2.14 46.33
C LYS A 26 -1.25 1.06 45.25
N LEU A 27 -1.40 -0.22 45.62
CA LEU A 27 -1.41 -1.33 44.68
C LEU A 27 -2.64 -1.28 43.77
N ALA A 28 -3.82 -0.98 44.31
CA ALA A 28 -5.04 -0.82 43.54
C ALA A 28 -4.96 0.39 42.59
N ALA A 29 -4.37 1.50 43.02
CA ALA A 29 -4.12 2.66 42.17
C ALA A 29 -3.14 2.34 41.04
N MET A 30 -2.02 1.64 41.32
CA MET A 30 -1.08 1.21 40.29
C MET A 30 -1.66 0.16 39.34
N GLN A 31 -2.49 -0.76 39.83
CA GLN A 31 -3.22 -1.72 38.99
C GLN A 31 -4.24 -1.02 38.11
N LYS A 32 -4.93 0.01 38.64
CA LYS A 32 -5.84 0.84 37.88
C LYS A 32 -5.09 1.66 36.83
N GLU A 33 -3.98 2.31 37.18
CA GLU A 33 -3.12 3.02 36.20
C GLU A 33 -2.58 2.07 35.13
N LEU A 34 -2.19 0.84 35.48
CA LEU A 34 -1.75 -0.16 34.52
C LEU A 34 -2.90 -0.61 33.61
N LYS A 35 -4.12 -0.74 34.15
CA LYS A 35 -5.32 -1.17 33.42
C LYS A 35 -5.86 -0.05 32.53
N ASP A 36 -5.87 1.18 33.03
CA ASP A 36 -6.22 2.40 32.32
C ASP A 36 -5.18 2.67 31.23
N ALA A 37 -3.87 2.46 31.48
CA ALA A 37 -2.83 2.50 30.45
C ALA A 37 -2.98 1.38 29.40
N GLN A 38 -3.44 0.18 29.80
CA GLN A 38 -3.78 -0.91 28.87
C GLN A 38 -5.07 -0.63 28.08
N GLU A 39 -6.00 0.16 28.63
CA GLU A 39 -7.24 0.58 27.98
C GLU A 39 -7.04 1.83 27.10
N GLU A 40 -6.16 2.76 27.47
CA GLU A 40 -5.69 3.89 26.65
C GLU A 40 -4.74 3.41 25.53
N GLU A 41 -3.92 2.37 25.76
CA GLU A 41 -3.14 1.69 24.71
C GLU A 41 -3.99 0.80 23.78
N LYS A 42 -5.30 0.70 23.98
CA LYS A 42 -6.17 0.47 22.82
C LYS A 42 -6.17 1.75 21.98
N GLU A 43 -5.03 2.04 21.34
CA GLU A 43 -5.06 2.54 19.98
C GLU A 43 -6.11 1.67 19.29
N GLN A 44 -7.27 2.27 18.99
CA GLN A 44 -8.32 1.64 18.25
C GLN A 44 -7.72 1.35 16.87
N LEU A 45 -7.07 0.19 16.74
CA LEU A 45 -6.75 -0.37 15.46
C LEU A 45 -8.04 -0.30 14.69
N HIS A 46 -8.01 0.28 13.50
CA HIS A 46 -9.21 0.36 12.68
C HIS A 46 -9.74 -1.05 12.35
N TRP A 47 -9.00 -2.13 12.58
CA TRP A 47 -9.40 -3.50 12.30
C TRP A 47 -9.43 -4.45 13.52
N ASP A 48 -10.29 -5.47 13.45
CA ASP A 48 -10.35 -6.57 14.43
C ASP A 48 -9.21 -7.59 14.22
N LYS A 49 -8.54 -8.00 15.31
CA LYS A 49 -7.45 -8.98 15.33
C LYS A 49 -7.95 -10.44 15.14
N LYS A 50 -8.80 -10.71 14.14
CA LYS A 50 -9.24 -12.09 13.87
C LYS A 50 -8.06 -12.92 13.34
N GLN A 51 -7.66 -13.91 14.13
CA GLN A 51 -6.63 -14.92 13.83
C GLN A 51 -5.33 -14.34 13.25
N VAL A 52 -4.58 -13.64 14.10
CA VAL A 52 -3.23 -13.17 13.80
C VAL A 52 -2.28 -14.36 13.59
N ARG A 53 -1.37 -14.29 12.61
CA ARG A 53 -0.39 -15.34 12.27
C ARG A 53 1.00 -14.73 12.10
N GLY A 54 2.04 -15.57 12.13
CA GLY A 54 3.41 -15.10 11.98
C GLY A 54 3.86 -14.33 13.23
N LEU A 55 4.47 -13.16 13.06
CA LEU A 55 4.90 -12.28 14.15
C LEU A 55 3.81 -11.30 14.60
N GLY A 56 2.58 -11.37 14.08
CA GLY A 56 1.60 -10.30 14.27
C GLY A 56 1.11 -10.12 15.71
N ASP A 57 1.32 -11.10 16.60
CA ASP A 57 1.09 -10.99 18.04
C ASP A 57 2.23 -10.26 18.78
N LEU A 58 3.42 -10.19 18.16
CA LEU A 58 4.61 -9.52 18.68
C LEU A 58 4.82 -8.12 18.08
N LEU A 59 4.26 -7.87 16.90
CA LEU A 59 4.35 -6.57 16.21
C LEU A 59 3.24 -5.63 16.70
N ARG A 60 3.61 -4.38 17.01
CA ARG A 60 2.68 -3.39 17.58
C ARG A 60 2.25 -2.31 16.59
N ARG A 61 3.20 -1.57 16.04
CA ARG A 61 2.97 -0.46 15.11
C ARG A 61 4.18 -0.26 14.21
N VAL A 62 4.02 0.51 13.14
CA VAL A 62 5.15 1.08 12.42
C VAL A 62 5.78 2.13 13.33
N ASN A 63 7.05 1.95 13.69
CA ASN A 63 7.77 2.92 14.52
C ASN A 63 8.34 4.07 13.68
N HIS A 64 9.07 3.72 12.61
CA HIS A 64 9.64 4.67 11.67
C HIS A 64 9.72 4.09 10.26
N LEU A 65 9.82 4.98 9.27
CA LEU A 65 10.17 4.67 7.88
C LEU A 65 11.56 5.24 7.59
N ALA A 66 12.38 4.50 6.86
CA ALA A 66 13.71 4.95 6.47
C ALA A 66 13.82 5.07 4.95
N ILE A 67 14.30 6.22 4.49
CA ILE A 67 14.57 6.48 3.06
C ILE A 67 16.01 6.95 2.86
N ILE A 68 16.54 6.67 1.67
CA ILE A 68 17.90 7.07 1.32
C ILE A 68 17.82 8.34 0.48
N VAL A 69 18.39 9.42 0.99
CA VAL A 69 18.36 10.75 0.37
C VAL A 69 19.74 11.14 -0.14
N GLU A 70 19.77 11.82 -1.28
CA GLU A 70 21.03 12.29 -1.84
C GLU A 70 21.58 13.45 -1.03
N ASP A 71 20.73 14.37 -0.56
CA ASP A 71 21.14 15.52 0.24
C ASP A 71 20.21 15.66 1.45
N VAL A 72 20.77 15.40 2.65
CA VAL A 72 20.00 15.42 3.90
C VAL A 72 19.44 16.81 4.19
N GLY A 73 20.17 17.89 3.92
CA GLY A 73 19.70 19.25 4.17
C GLY A 73 18.56 19.63 3.23
N ARG A 74 18.69 19.30 1.94
CA ARG A 74 17.64 19.51 0.94
C ARG A 74 16.36 18.77 1.28
N SER A 75 16.47 17.49 1.63
CA SER A 75 15.30 16.65 1.94
C SER A 75 14.70 17.02 3.30
N LEU A 76 15.53 17.36 4.30
CA LEU A 76 15.06 17.89 5.59
C LEU A 76 14.22 19.17 5.40
N ALA A 77 14.73 20.14 4.64
CA ALA A 77 13.98 21.36 4.34
C ALA A 77 12.66 21.05 3.61
N TRP A 78 12.67 20.15 2.64
CA TRP A 78 11.45 19.78 1.93
C TRP A 78 10.41 19.11 2.85
N TYR A 79 10.80 18.11 3.64
CA TYR A 79 9.88 17.43 4.54
C TYR A 79 9.38 18.34 5.68
N SER A 80 10.18 19.30 6.14
CA SER A 80 9.75 20.26 7.15
C SER A 80 8.91 21.41 6.59
N ASP A 81 9.31 22.01 5.47
CA ASP A 81 8.69 23.24 4.97
C ASP A 81 7.50 22.98 4.04
N ILE A 82 7.50 21.85 3.32
CA ILE A 82 6.42 21.47 2.39
C ILE A 82 5.41 20.56 3.08
N ILE A 83 5.89 19.46 3.68
CA ILE A 83 5.00 18.47 4.31
C ILE A 83 4.65 18.84 5.75
N GLY A 84 5.53 19.55 6.47
CA GLY A 84 5.27 19.99 7.84
C GLY A 84 5.78 19.04 8.92
N PHE A 85 6.70 18.12 8.60
CA PHE A 85 7.29 17.23 9.61
C PHE A 85 8.29 17.98 10.51
N GLN A 86 8.26 17.68 11.80
CA GLN A 86 9.16 18.30 12.77
C GLN A 86 10.45 17.48 12.90
N GLN A 87 11.60 18.14 12.77
CA GLN A 87 12.89 17.50 13.07
C GLN A 87 13.00 17.19 14.57
N ILE A 88 13.44 15.97 14.90
CA ILE A 88 13.71 15.52 16.26
C ILE A 88 15.17 15.08 16.42
N GLN A 89 15.58 14.81 17.67
CA GLN A 89 16.93 14.36 17.96
C GLN A 89 17.22 13.01 17.29
N ARG A 90 18.39 12.91 16.68
CA ARG A 90 18.90 11.69 16.07
C ARG A 90 20.05 11.12 16.90
N PRO A 91 20.02 9.83 17.29
CA PRO A 91 21.14 9.14 17.89
C PRO A 91 22.38 9.23 17.01
N ASN A 92 23.53 9.10 17.65
CA ASN A 92 24.79 9.13 16.94
C ASN A 92 24.97 7.81 16.15
N PHE A 93 24.81 7.88 14.83
CA PHE A 93 25.11 6.80 13.89
C PHE A 93 26.31 7.16 13.03
N ASP A 94 27.01 6.15 12.54
CA ASP A 94 28.17 6.27 11.64
C ASP A 94 27.83 6.91 10.27
N ARG A 95 26.55 6.92 9.89
CA ARG A 95 26.05 7.58 8.67
C ARG A 95 25.40 8.92 8.98
N HIS A 96 25.62 9.89 8.10
CA HIS A 96 24.93 11.18 8.16
C HIS A 96 23.43 11.01 7.86
N GLY A 97 22.57 11.78 8.53
CA GLY A 97 21.12 11.65 8.41
C GLY A 97 20.35 12.60 9.33
N ALA A 98 19.03 12.59 9.20
CA ALA A 98 18.10 13.36 10.03
C ALA A 98 16.91 12.48 10.43
N TRP A 99 16.24 12.86 11.52
CA TRP A 99 15.00 12.22 11.96
C TRP A 99 13.90 13.28 12.05
N LEU A 100 12.74 12.98 11.49
CA LEU A 100 11.56 13.82 11.58
C LEU A 100 10.38 13.03 12.15
N THR A 101 9.36 13.73 12.64
CA THR A 101 8.11 13.15 13.14
C THR A 101 6.90 13.96 12.73
N MET A 102 5.76 13.27 12.63
CA MET A 102 4.43 13.87 12.61
C MET A 102 3.59 13.46 13.84
N GLY A 103 4.25 13.02 14.91
CA GLY A 103 3.65 12.65 16.19
C GLY A 103 3.30 11.16 16.31
N ASN A 104 2.76 10.54 15.27
CA ASN A 104 2.39 9.11 15.25
C ASN A 104 3.41 8.21 14.53
N ILE A 105 4.18 8.75 13.58
CA ILE A 105 5.22 8.04 12.84
C ILE A 105 6.46 8.92 12.65
N GLU A 106 7.63 8.29 12.61
CA GLU A 106 8.91 8.95 12.37
C GLU A 106 9.46 8.66 10.96
N LEU A 107 10.17 9.63 10.38
CA LEU A 107 10.85 9.53 9.10
C LEU A 107 12.37 9.67 9.29
N HIS A 108 13.13 8.62 9.00
CA HIS A 108 14.58 8.59 9.05
C HIS A 108 15.16 8.87 7.64
N LEU A 109 15.81 10.02 7.50
CA LEU A 109 16.58 10.37 6.31
C LEU A 109 18.00 9.85 6.46
N ILE A 110 18.45 8.99 5.54
CA ILE A 110 19.79 8.42 5.53
C ILE A 110 20.53 8.92 4.30
N LYS A 111 21.68 9.57 4.47
CA LYS A 111 22.53 10.01 3.34
C LYS A 111 22.98 8.80 2.52
N GLY A 112 22.75 8.84 1.20
CA GLY A 112 23.23 7.81 0.28
C GLY A 112 22.78 8.05 -1.17
N LYS A 113 22.79 7.00 -1.99
CA LYS A 113 22.23 7.03 -3.35
C LYS A 113 20.76 6.61 -3.30
N PRO A 114 19.80 7.49 -3.65
CA PRO A 114 18.39 7.12 -3.67
C PRO A 114 18.12 5.90 -4.55
N HIS A 115 17.16 5.07 -4.13
CA HIS A 115 16.72 3.89 -4.89
C HIS A 115 15.60 4.19 -5.89
N THR A 116 15.15 5.43 -5.91
CA THR A 116 14.18 5.99 -6.83
C THR A 116 14.85 6.34 -8.15
N LYS A 117 14.11 6.19 -9.25
CA LYS A 117 14.46 6.87 -10.50
C LYS A 117 13.70 8.18 -10.47
N ARG A 118 14.39 9.32 -10.40
CA ARG A 118 13.76 10.61 -10.73
C ARG A 118 13.09 10.47 -12.10
N GLY A 119 11.83 10.86 -12.20
CA GLY A 119 11.08 10.73 -13.45
C GLY A 119 10.74 9.28 -13.81
N GLN A 120 10.02 8.57 -12.94
CA GLN A 120 8.95 7.70 -13.46
C GLN A 120 8.19 8.48 -14.53
N HIS A 121 7.77 7.82 -15.62
CA HIS A 121 7.22 8.49 -16.80
C HIS A 121 6.30 9.64 -16.38
N PRO A 122 6.39 10.85 -16.97
CA PRO A 122 5.63 12.02 -16.50
C PRO A 122 4.13 11.78 -16.36
N ASP A 123 3.60 10.78 -17.05
CA ASP A 123 2.19 10.42 -17.00
C ASP A 123 1.83 9.34 -15.96
N ASP A 124 2.80 8.76 -15.25
CA ASP A 124 2.58 7.65 -14.32
C ASP A 124 2.27 8.16 -12.91
N LEU A 125 1.02 7.98 -12.47
CA LEU A 125 0.59 8.23 -11.09
C LEU A 125 0.47 6.96 -10.24
N ILE A 126 0.70 5.79 -10.81
CA ILE A 126 0.72 4.54 -10.04
C ILE A 126 2.15 4.29 -9.59
N VAL A 127 2.50 5.00 -8.53
CA VAL A 127 3.85 5.11 -7.99
C VAL A 127 3.92 4.47 -6.61
N CYS A 128 5.10 4.02 -6.18
CA CYS A 128 5.30 3.61 -4.78
C CYS A 128 5.41 4.87 -3.92
N HIS A 129 4.58 4.99 -2.89
CA HIS A 129 4.43 6.22 -2.10
C HIS A 129 4.23 5.97 -0.62
N LEU A 130 4.45 7.03 0.18
CA LEU A 130 3.96 7.16 1.55
C LEU A 130 2.64 7.94 1.51
N ALA A 131 1.54 7.34 1.99
CA ALA A 131 0.24 7.98 2.08
C ALA A 131 0.03 8.64 3.44
N LEU A 132 -0.35 9.92 3.41
CA LEU A 132 -0.63 10.76 4.57
C LEU A 132 -2.11 11.14 4.55
N GLU A 133 -2.79 10.86 5.66
CA GLU A 133 -4.22 11.11 5.79
C GLU A 133 -4.51 12.58 6.11
N VAL A 134 -5.55 13.12 5.49
CA VAL A 134 -6.12 14.45 5.80
C VAL A 134 -7.63 14.37 5.97
N THR A 135 -8.16 15.24 6.81
CA THR A 135 -9.61 15.37 7.03
C THR A 135 -10.28 16.28 6.00
N ASP A 136 -9.55 17.23 5.42
CA ASP A 136 -10.06 18.21 4.45
C ASP A 136 -9.12 18.32 3.23
N ALA A 137 -9.42 17.55 2.19
CA ALA A 137 -8.69 17.60 0.93
C ALA A 137 -8.81 18.95 0.21
N SER A 138 -9.89 19.72 0.44
CA SER A 138 -10.08 21.04 -0.18
C SER A 138 -9.13 22.08 0.45
N ALA A 139 -8.94 22.02 1.76
CA ALA A 139 -7.95 22.85 2.46
C ALA A 139 -6.51 22.55 1.99
N VAL A 140 -6.20 21.28 1.71
CA VAL A 140 -4.91 20.88 1.13
C VAL A 140 -4.70 21.53 -0.22
N LEU A 141 -5.69 21.45 -1.13
CA LEU A 141 -5.58 22.08 -2.45
C LEU A 141 -5.33 23.58 -2.35
N GLN A 142 -6.11 24.29 -1.53
CA GLN A 142 -5.91 25.73 -1.32
C GLN A 142 -4.51 26.06 -0.81
N ARG A 143 -3.97 25.25 0.12
CA ARG A 143 -2.63 25.47 0.65
C ARG A 143 -1.54 25.16 -0.38
N LEU A 144 -1.70 24.11 -1.19
CA LEU A 144 -0.78 23.78 -2.27
C LEU A 144 -0.74 24.88 -3.34
N GLU A 145 -1.91 25.44 -3.72
CA GLU A 145 -2.01 26.59 -4.62
C GLU A 145 -1.27 27.82 -4.03
N GLN A 146 -1.48 28.14 -2.75
CA GLN A 146 -0.77 29.23 -2.07
C GLN A 146 0.75 29.02 -2.01
N MET A 147 1.20 27.80 -1.67
CA MET A 147 2.63 27.47 -1.61
C MET A 147 3.29 27.62 -2.98
N GLN A 148 2.58 27.27 -4.05
CA GLN A 148 3.07 27.40 -5.42
C GLN A 148 3.24 28.86 -5.84
N GLU A 149 2.33 29.74 -5.43
CA GLU A 149 2.43 31.19 -5.67
C GLU A 149 3.65 31.80 -4.97
N VAL A 150 3.89 31.41 -3.71
CA VAL A 150 4.99 31.96 -2.88
C VAL A 150 6.36 31.40 -3.29
N GLN A 151 6.46 30.12 -3.63
CA GLN A 151 7.74 29.44 -3.93
C GLN A 151 8.15 29.49 -5.41
N GLN A 152 7.54 30.35 -6.23
CA GLN A 152 7.89 30.56 -7.64
C GLN A 152 7.99 29.27 -8.46
N HIS A 153 6.94 28.43 -8.46
CA HIS A 153 6.74 27.32 -9.41
C HIS A 153 7.64 26.07 -9.30
N ASN A 154 8.47 25.92 -8.27
CA ASN A 154 9.29 24.70 -8.14
C ASN A 154 8.55 23.53 -7.44
N LEU A 155 7.39 23.79 -6.81
CA LEU A 155 6.57 22.76 -6.19
C LEU A 155 5.66 22.10 -7.24
N ARG A 156 5.87 20.81 -7.51
CA ARG A 156 5.04 20.01 -8.42
C ARG A 156 4.15 19.08 -7.62
N TRP A 157 2.86 19.09 -7.92
CA TRP A 157 1.91 18.12 -7.39
C TRP A 157 1.01 17.62 -8.51
N ARG A 158 0.24 16.56 -8.26
CA ARG A 158 -0.71 16.01 -9.23
C ARG A 158 -1.92 15.51 -8.49
N GLN A 159 -3.11 15.73 -9.03
CA GLN A 159 -4.34 15.19 -8.45
C GLN A 159 -4.76 13.94 -9.24
N ASN A 160 -4.86 12.81 -8.54
CA ASN A 160 -5.51 11.64 -9.09
C ASN A 160 -7.04 11.82 -9.03
N VAL A 161 -7.70 11.50 -10.13
CA VAL A 161 -9.15 11.60 -10.31
C VAL A 161 -9.77 10.29 -10.78
N SER A 162 -9.12 9.15 -10.51
CA SER A 162 -9.59 7.83 -10.95
C SER A 162 -10.11 6.93 -9.83
N VAL A 163 -9.85 7.25 -8.55
CA VAL A 163 -10.24 6.37 -7.44
C VAL A 163 -11.72 6.57 -7.09
N PRO A 164 -12.56 5.53 -7.19
CA PRO A 164 -13.99 5.62 -6.86
C PRO A 164 -14.23 5.74 -5.35
N THR A 165 -15.34 6.37 -4.95
CA THR A 165 -15.83 6.32 -3.56
C THR A 165 -16.26 4.91 -3.17
N PRO A 166 -16.46 4.62 -1.87
CA PRO A 166 -17.07 3.37 -1.42
C PRO A 166 -18.41 3.04 -2.08
N GLU A 167 -19.28 4.03 -2.28
CA GLU A 167 -20.60 3.85 -2.91
C GLU A 167 -20.47 3.46 -4.38
N THR A 168 -19.63 4.18 -5.13
CA THR A 168 -19.34 3.87 -6.53
C THR A 168 -18.61 2.54 -6.66
N SER A 169 -17.71 2.19 -5.73
CA SER A 169 -17.01 0.89 -5.72
C SER A 169 -17.94 -0.30 -5.52
N ARG A 170 -19.08 -0.11 -4.83
CA ARG A 170 -20.09 -1.17 -4.61
C ARG A 170 -21.00 -1.38 -5.81
N THR A 171 -21.20 -0.36 -6.64
CA THR A 171 -22.18 -0.35 -7.74
C THR A 171 -21.53 -0.49 -9.12
N ALA A 172 -20.37 0.14 -9.32
CA ALA A 172 -19.60 0.06 -10.54
C ALA A 172 -18.80 -1.25 -10.60
N LYS A 173 -19.02 -2.05 -11.65
CA LYS A 173 -18.22 -3.26 -11.91
C LYS A 173 -16.77 -2.95 -12.33
N PHE A 174 -16.50 -1.73 -12.79
CA PHE A 174 -15.23 -1.29 -13.37
C PHE A 174 -14.97 0.20 -13.08
N GLU A 175 -13.71 0.64 -13.16
CA GLU A 175 -13.32 2.04 -12.96
C GLU A 175 -13.99 2.97 -13.99
N SER A 176 -14.62 4.06 -13.53
CA SER A 176 -15.19 5.12 -14.39
C SER A 176 -14.28 6.34 -14.42
N HIS A 177 -13.94 6.82 -15.62
CA HIS A 177 -13.00 7.92 -15.85
C HIS A 177 -13.66 9.14 -16.53
N THR A 178 -14.97 9.33 -16.35
CA THR A 178 -15.79 10.31 -17.09
C THR A 178 -15.91 11.67 -16.41
N ASP A 179 -15.99 11.73 -15.07
CA ASP A 179 -16.25 12.94 -14.28
C ASP A 179 -15.66 12.82 -12.86
N GLY A 180 -15.60 13.94 -12.11
CA GLY A 180 -15.02 14.03 -10.77
C GLY A 180 -16.00 13.72 -9.63
N GLU A 181 -17.29 13.51 -9.92
CA GLU A 181 -18.29 13.18 -8.90
C GLU A 181 -18.09 11.74 -8.38
N GLY A 182 -18.18 11.57 -7.05
CA GLY A 182 -18.05 10.25 -6.42
C GLY A 182 -16.62 9.70 -6.39
N LYS A 183 -15.61 10.55 -6.18
CA LYS A 183 -14.19 10.13 -6.15
C LYS A 183 -13.43 10.62 -4.93
N VAL A 184 -12.50 9.79 -4.46
CA VAL A 184 -11.56 10.14 -3.38
C VAL A 184 -10.50 11.07 -3.96
N THR A 185 -10.23 12.17 -3.27
CA THR A 185 -9.24 13.15 -3.74
C THR A 185 -7.87 12.78 -3.19
N GLN A 186 -6.91 12.57 -4.10
CA GLN A 186 -5.54 12.22 -3.75
C GLN A 186 -4.59 13.19 -4.46
N PHE A 187 -3.68 13.79 -3.70
CA PHE A 187 -2.60 14.63 -4.23
C PHE A 187 -1.28 13.89 -4.12
N PHE A 188 -0.50 13.89 -5.19
CA PHE A 188 0.82 13.27 -5.26
C PHE A 188 1.90 14.33 -5.41
N LEU A 189 2.88 14.31 -4.49
CA LEU A 189 4.04 15.18 -4.52
C LEU A 189 5.30 14.32 -4.68
N GLU A 190 6.26 14.81 -5.47
CA GLU A 190 7.58 14.19 -5.59
C GLU A 190 8.56 14.96 -4.69
N ASP A 191 9.27 14.24 -3.81
CA ASP A 191 10.33 14.80 -2.98
C ASP A 191 11.58 15.12 -3.82
N PRO A 192 12.61 15.77 -3.24
CA PRO A 192 13.83 16.11 -3.98
C PRO A 192 14.59 14.92 -4.56
N ASP A 193 14.36 13.71 -4.06
CA ASP A 193 15.06 12.49 -4.47
C ASP A 193 14.20 11.56 -5.33
N GLY A 194 12.92 11.90 -5.58
CA GLY A 194 12.00 11.14 -6.42
C GLY A 194 11.09 10.17 -5.67
N TYR A 195 11.01 10.27 -4.34
CA TYR A 195 10.03 9.56 -3.53
C TYR A 195 8.67 10.27 -3.63
N TRP A 196 7.60 9.49 -3.69
CA TRP A 196 6.25 10.03 -3.80
C TRP A 196 5.55 10.08 -2.45
N ILE A 197 4.92 11.22 -2.16
CA ILE A 197 4.04 11.42 -1.02
C ILE A 197 2.62 11.58 -1.55
N GLU A 198 1.72 10.72 -1.10
CA GLU A 198 0.29 10.85 -1.33
C GLU A 198 -0.34 11.58 -0.13
N ILE A 199 -1.17 12.59 -0.40
CA ILE A 199 -2.04 13.23 0.58
C ILE A 199 -3.48 12.87 0.20
N CYS A 200 -4.19 12.16 1.06
CA CYS A 200 -5.54 11.66 0.75
C CYS A 200 -6.50 11.68 1.94
N ASN A 201 -7.80 11.67 1.64
CA ASN A 201 -8.89 11.43 2.61
C ASN A 201 -9.31 9.95 2.62
N CYS A 202 -8.34 9.02 2.58
CA CYS A 202 -8.59 7.59 2.40
C CYS A 202 -9.31 6.89 3.57
N SER A 203 -9.61 7.56 4.68
CA SER A 203 -10.45 7.00 5.76
C SER A 203 -11.81 6.56 5.24
N GLU A 204 -12.37 7.24 4.24
CA GLU A 204 -13.60 6.82 3.57
C GLU A 204 -13.50 5.40 2.98
N LEU A 205 -12.33 5.03 2.45
CA LEU A 205 -12.06 3.70 1.91
C LEU A 205 -11.72 2.69 3.00
N THR A 206 -11.28 3.15 4.17
CA THR A 206 -10.85 2.28 5.27
C THR A 206 -12.03 1.45 5.77
N ASP A 207 -13.19 2.07 6.00
CA ASP A 207 -14.42 1.35 6.37
C ASP A 207 -14.84 0.31 5.31
N PHE A 208 -14.72 0.68 4.02
CA PHE A 208 -14.98 -0.25 2.92
C PHE A 208 -14.03 -1.45 2.93
N CYS A 209 -12.73 -1.19 3.10
CA CYS A 209 -11.67 -2.21 3.12
C CYS A 209 -11.79 -3.15 4.33
N LEU A 210 -12.21 -2.60 5.45
CA LEU A 210 -12.40 -3.33 6.71
C LEU A 210 -13.78 -3.95 6.85
N ASP A 211 -14.65 -3.66 5.90
CA ASP A 211 -15.99 -4.22 5.83
C ASP A 211 -16.92 -3.74 6.98
N GLU A 212 -16.56 -2.63 7.62
CA GLU A 212 -17.39 -1.99 8.64
C GLU A 212 -18.62 -1.35 7.97
N GLY A 213 -19.79 -1.51 8.58
CA GLY A 213 -21.09 -1.17 7.96
C GLY A 213 -21.78 -2.34 7.25
N ARG A 214 -21.15 -3.51 7.12
CA ARG A 214 -21.91 -4.75 6.95
C ARG A 214 -22.44 -5.23 8.31
N HIS A 215 -23.65 -4.81 8.65
CA HIS A 215 -24.65 -5.85 8.91
C HIS A 215 -24.85 -6.61 7.61
N VAL A 216 -23.92 -7.53 7.30
CA VAL A 216 -24.25 -8.58 6.35
C VAL A 216 -25.35 -9.34 7.04
N ASP A 217 -26.57 -9.17 6.56
CA ASP A 217 -27.46 -10.29 6.48
C ASP A 217 -26.67 -11.43 5.81
N ALA A 218 -26.19 -12.32 6.66
CA ALA A 218 -25.52 -13.58 6.40
C ALA A 218 -24.78 -13.69 5.05
N ILE A 219 -23.46 -13.41 5.04
CA ILE A 219 -22.57 -14.10 4.09
C ILE A 219 -22.85 -15.60 4.29
N SER A 220 -23.44 -16.24 3.29
CA SER A 220 -23.89 -17.61 3.43
C SER A 220 -22.70 -18.50 3.85
N PRO A 221 -22.94 -19.56 4.66
CA PRO A 221 -21.90 -20.50 5.05
C PRO A 221 -21.08 -21.04 3.87
N LYS A 222 -21.72 -21.16 2.68
CA LYS A 222 -21.06 -21.56 1.42
C LYS A 222 -19.97 -20.58 0.98
N VAL A 223 -20.24 -19.28 1.02
CA VAL A 223 -19.26 -18.26 0.64
C VAL A 223 -18.11 -18.21 1.65
N LYS A 224 -18.39 -18.32 2.95
CA LYS A 224 -17.34 -18.42 3.99
C LYS A 224 -16.43 -19.63 3.78
N ALA A 225 -17.01 -20.79 3.46
CA ALA A 225 -16.25 -22.00 3.16
C ALA A 225 -15.40 -21.85 1.89
N LEU A 226 -15.93 -21.19 0.86
CA LEU A 226 -15.21 -20.93 -0.40
C LEU A 226 -13.99 -20.01 -0.18
N VAL A 227 -14.16 -18.91 0.55
CA VAL A 227 -13.08 -17.98 0.91
C VAL A 227 -12.00 -18.70 1.73
N LYS A 228 -12.39 -19.51 2.71
CA LYS A 228 -11.46 -20.34 3.49
C LYS A 228 -10.68 -21.30 2.58
N GLN A 229 -11.37 -21.98 1.66
CA GLN A 229 -10.74 -22.89 0.71
C GLN A 229 -9.77 -22.17 -0.25
N TRP A 230 -10.06 -20.92 -0.64
CA TRP A 230 -9.15 -20.08 -1.42
C TRP A 230 -7.91 -19.70 -0.63
N ALA A 231 -8.07 -19.26 0.62
CA ALA A 231 -6.96 -18.94 1.51
C ALA A 231 -6.05 -20.16 1.76
N ASP A 232 -6.65 -21.34 1.99
CA ASP A 232 -5.90 -22.59 2.19
C ASP A 232 -5.17 -23.03 0.92
N ARG A 233 -5.80 -22.90 -0.26
CA ARG A 233 -5.14 -23.15 -1.56
C ARG A 233 -3.99 -22.17 -1.82
N ALA A 234 -4.13 -20.90 -1.49
CA ALA A 234 -3.06 -19.91 -1.61
C ALA A 234 -1.85 -20.29 -0.74
N ARG A 235 -2.09 -20.71 0.52
CA ARG A 235 -1.04 -21.19 1.44
C ARG A 235 -0.32 -22.43 0.93
N GLN A 236 -1.07 -23.39 0.37
CA GLN A 236 -0.49 -24.56 -0.27
C GLN A 236 0.37 -24.17 -1.49
N ARG A 237 -0.04 -23.18 -2.27
CA ARG A 237 0.75 -22.66 -3.41
C ARG A 237 2.05 -21.99 -2.99
N CYS A 238 2.09 -21.29 -1.85
CA CYS A 238 3.35 -20.75 -1.31
C CYS A 238 4.35 -21.84 -0.89
N ARG A 239 3.87 -23.07 -0.64
CA ARG A 239 4.68 -24.21 -0.20
C ARG A 239 4.93 -25.24 -1.30
N ALA A 240 4.24 -25.15 -2.42
CA ALA A 240 4.36 -26.10 -3.53
C ALA A 240 5.34 -25.56 -4.58
N PRO A 241 6.19 -26.42 -5.17
CA PRO A 241 6.93 -26.05 -6.38
C PRO A 241 5.93 -25.63 -7.47
N PHE A 242 6.33 -24.66 -8.29
CA PHE A 242 5.47 -24.05 -9.30
C PHE A 242 4.88 -25.12 -10.21
N ARG A 243 3.59 -25.43 -10.03
CA ARG A 243 2.92 -26.46 -10.83
C ARG A 243 2.74 -25.94 -12.26
N THR A 244 3.21 -26.71 -13.23
CA THR A 244 2.79 -26.56 -14.62
C THR A 244 1.28 -26.76 -14.70
N LEU A 245 0.57 -25.75 -15.15
CA LEU A 245 -0.86 -25.87 -15.43
C LEU A 245 -1.03 -26.91 -16.54
N ARG A 246 -1.97 -27.84 -16.38
CA ARG A 246 -2.28 -28.82 -17.42
C ARG A 246 -2.89 -28.10 -18.63
N PRO A 247 -2.55 -28.49 -19.86
CA PRO A 247 -3.16 -27.93 -21.05
C PRO A 247 -4.67 -28.19 -21.03
N THR A 248 -5.45 -27.13 -21.19
CA THR A 248 -6.88 -27.23 -21.51
C THR A 248 -7.03 -27.46 -23.01
N MET A 249 -8.08 -28.18 -23.42
CA MET A 249 -8.36 -28.34 -24.85
C MET A 249 -8.82 -27.00 -25.42
N ALA A 250 -8.20 -26.58 -26.52
CA ALA A 250 -8.60 -25.39 -27.23
C ALA A 250 -10.02 -25.55 -27.80
N ILE A 251 -10.75 -24.44 -27.88
CA ILE A 251 -12.10 -24.36 -28.43
C ILE A 251 -12.12 -23.41 -29.63
N ALA A 252 -13.18 -23.44 -30.43
CA ALA A 252 -13.35 -22.49 -31.52
C ALA A 252 -13.67 -21.07 -31.01
N LEU A 253 -13.31 -20.04 -31.75
CA LEU A 253 -13.50 -18.63 -31.35
C LEU A 253 -14.96 -18.26 -31.03
N HIS A 254 -15.92 -18.87 -31.71
CA HIS A 254 -17.36 -18.66 -31.49
C HIS A 254 -17.88 -19.35 -30.21
N GLN A 255 -17.10 -20.28 -29.63
CA GLN A 255 -17.43 -20.97 -28.39
C GLN A 255 -16.86 -20.25 -27.15
N VAL A 256 -16.18 -19.11 -27.34
CA VAL A 256 -15.66 -18.30 -26.24
C VAL A 256 -16.82 -17.71 -25.44
N ASP A 257 -16.74 -17.89 -24.13
CA ASP A 257 -17.69 -17.36 -23.17
C ASP A 257 -17.67 -15.83 -23.20
N SER A 258 -18.82 -15.23 -23.54
CA SER A 258 -18.96 -13.78 -23.72
C SER A 258 -18.70 -13.01 -22.42
N GLN A 259 -19.13 -13.52 -21.27
CA GLN A 259 -18.93 -12.87 -19.99
C GLN A 259 -17.45 -12.88 -19.59
N LYS A 260 -16.75 -14.00 -19.80
CA LYS A 260 -15.30 -14.08 -19.54
C LYS A 260 -14.51 -13.13 -20.44
N LEU A 261 -14.91 -13.03 -21.70
CA LEU A 261 -14.29 -12.11 -22.64
C LEU A 261 -14.54 -10.66 -22.26
N GLU A 262 -15.78 -10.29 -21.91
CA GLU A 262 -16.13 -8.97 -21.42
C GLU A 262 -15.29 -8.60 -20.19
N ASN A 263 -15.19 -9.51 -19.22
CA ASN A 263 -14.38 -9.29 -18.01
C ASN A 263 -12.89 -9.07 -18.33
N LEU A 264 -12.31 -9.81 -19.28
CA LEU A 264 -10.93 -9.55 -19.71
C LEU A 264 -10.79 -8.25 -20.51
N ALA A 265 -11.80 -7.91 -21.33
CA ALA A 265 -11.82 -6.69 -22.11
C ALA A 265 -11.88 -5.46 -21.20
N CYS A 266 -12.66 -5.49 -20.12
CA CYS A 266 -12.71 -4.41 -19.14
C CYS A 266 -11.39 -4.25 -18.39
N ARG A 267 -10.67 -5.36 -18.08
CA ARG A 267 -9.34 -5.30 -17.46
C ARG A 267 -8.27 -4.58 -18.31
N ARG A 268 -8.56 -4.26 -19.59
CA ARG A 268 -7.70 -3.43 -20.43
C ARG A 268 -7.59 -1.98 -19.93
N THR A 269 -8.55 -1.51 -19.13
CA THR A 269 -8.52 -0.16 -18.53
C THR A 269 -7.83 -0.14 -17.17
N THR A 270 -7.69 -1.29 -16.50
CA THR A 270 -7.00 -1.40 -15.21
C THR A 270 -5.50 -1.26 -15.38
N TYR A 271 -4.91 -0.26 -14.71
CA TYR A 271 -3.47 -0.01 -14.77
C TYR A 271 -2.65 -1.24 -14.37
N GLY A 272 -1.63 -1.56 -15.18
CA GLY A 272 -0.68 -2.64 -14.87
C GLY A 272 -1.23 -4.05 -15.08
N ASP A 273 -2.50 -4.20 -15.49
CA ASP A 273 -3.07 -5.50 -15.83
C ASP A 273 -2.44 -6.05 -17.12
N ILE A 274 -2.25 -7.37 -17.17
CA ILE A 274 -1.69 -8.06 -18.35
C ILE A 274 -2.55 -7.87 -19.61
N CYS A 275 -3.85 -7.63 -19.46
CA CYS A 275 -4.77 -7.41 -20.57
C CYS A 275 -4.54 -6.07 -21.27
N GLN A 276 -3.85 -5.10 -20.63
CA GLN A 276 -3.53 -3.82 -21.25
C GLN A 276 -2.75 -4.00 -22.55
N GLY A 277 -3.14 -3.23 -23.57
CA GLY A 277 -2.52 -3.27 -24.90
C GLY A 277 -2.80 -4.53 -25.73
N PHE A 278 -3.71 -5.42 -25.30
CA PHE A 278 -4.27 -6.47 -26.17
C PHE A 278 -5.62 -6.01 -26.74
N SER A 279 -5.93 -6.38 -27.98
CA SER A 279 -7.26 -6.19 -28.57
C SER A 279 -8.26 -7.21 -28.02
N VAL A 280 -9.56 -6.94 -28.18
CA VAL A 280 -10.62 -7.88 -27.78
C VAL A 280 -10.47 -9.21 -28.52
N GLU A 281 -10.04 -9.18 -29.78
CA GLU A 281 -9.76 -10.36 -30.61
C GLU A 281 -8.59 -11.18 -30.06
N GLN A 282 -7.52 -10.52 -29.59
CA GLN A 282 -6.38 -11.20 -28.96
C GLN A 282 -6.78 -11.85 -27.63
N LEU A 283 -7.61 -11.17 -26.82
CA LEU A 283 -8.17 -11.74 -25.59
C LEU A 283 -9.11 -12.93 -25.89
N ARG A 284 -9.93 -12.82 -26.93
CA ARG A 284 -10.81 -13.90 -27.41
C ARG A 284 -9.98 -15.11 -27.84
N LYS A 285 -8.90 -14.89 -28.59
CA LYS A 285 -7.96 -15.95 -28.99
C LYS A 285 -7.32 -16.62 -27.77
N ALA A 286 -6.83 -15.85 -26.81
CA ALA A 286 -6.23 -16.41 -25.59
C ALA A 286 -7.22 -17.24 -24.77
N LEU A 287 -8.50 -16.85 -24.70
CA LEU A 287 -9.56 -17.64 -24.08
C LEU A 287 -9.90 -18.91 -24.86
N ALA A 288 -9.93 -18.82 -26.20
CA ALA A 288 -10.17 -19.96 -27.07
C ALA A 288 -9.05 -21.01 -26.94
N ASP A 289 -7.79 -20.58 -27.02
CA ASP A 289 -6.61 -21.42 -26.84
C ASP A 289 -6.57 -22.04 -25.43
N ALA A 290 -7.13 -21.35 -24.44
CA ALA A 290 -7.22 -21.81 -23.06
C ALA A 290 -8.50 -22.61 -22.75
N GLY A 291 -9.37 -22.91 -23.72
CA GLY A 291 -10.62 -23.63 -23.46
C GLY A 291 -11.53 -22.93 -22.45
N ASN A 292 -11.65 -21.60 -22.53
CA ASN A 292 -12.37 -20.73 -21.58
C ASN A 292 -11.85 -20.79 -20.11
N HIS A 293 -10.63 -21.29 -19.88
CA HIS A 293 -9.99 -21.32 -18.56
C HIS A 293 -9.12 -20.06 -18.34
N VAL A 294 -9.68 -19.04 -17.68
CA VAL A 294 -9.07 -17.72 -17.48
C VAL A 294 -7.62 -17.76 -16.96
N PRO A 295 -7.26 -18.56 -15.92
CA PRO A 295 -5.87 -18.61 -15.46
C PRO A 295 -4.86 -19.06 -16.53
N VAL A 296 -5.27 -19.94 -17.45
CA VAL A 296 -4.40 -20.41 -18.55
C VAL A 296 -4.33 -19.32 -19.63
N ALA A 297 -5.45 -18.67 -19.97
CA ALA A 297 -5.46 -17.53 -20.89
C ALA A 297 -4.52 -16.40 -20.41
N ILE A 298 -4.53 -16.09 -19.12
CA ILE A 298 -3.60 -15.11 -18.52
C ILE A 298 -2.13 -15.51 -18.69
N ARG A 299 -1.79 -16.81 -18.54
CA ARG A 299 -0.43 -17.29 -18.80
C ARG A 299 -0.03 -17.18 -20.27
N LEU A 300 -0.94 -17.45 -21.19
CA LEU A 300 -0.70 -17.27 -22.62
C LEU A 300 -0.41 -15.80 -22.94
N LEU A 301 -1.18 -14.86 -22.39
CA LEU A 301 -0.92 -13.42 -22.55
C LEU A 301 0.44 -13.02 -21.94
N GLN A 302 0.78 -13.55 -20.76
CA GLN A 302 2.11 -13.35 -20.15
C GLN A 302 3.24 -13.87 -21.03
N GLN A 303 3.06 -15.03 -21.67
CA GLN A 303 4.05 -15.61 -22.58
C GLN A 303 4.21 -14.74 -23.83
N VAL A 304 3.12 -14.25 -24.42
CA VAL A 304 3.18 -13.31 -25.55
C VAL A 304 3.96 -12.06 -25.16
N ARG A 305 3.68 -11.45 -24.01
CA ARG A 305 4.45 -10.28 -23.51
C ARG A 305 5.92 -10.59 -23.26
N ALA A 306 6.22 -11.77 -22.71
CA ALA A 306 7.60 -12.20 -22.48
C ALA A 306 8.37 -12.36 -23.81
N GLN A 307 7.73 -12.89 -24.85
CA GLN A 307 8.31 -13.03 -26.19
C GLN A 307 8.51 -11.67 -26.88
N GLU A 308 7.56 -10.75 -26.73
CA GLU A 308 7.68 -9.38 -27.24
C GLU A 308 8.79 -8.58 -26.54
N GLY A 309 9.19 -8.98 -25.33
CA GLY A 309 10.13 -8.22 -24.50
C GLY A 309 9.57 -6.87 -24.05
N LYS A 310 8.25 -6.70 -24.09
CA LYS A 310 7.57 -5.43 -23.83
C LYS A 310 6.66 -5.53 -22.61
N ARG A 311 6.67 -4.48 -21.80
CA ARG A 311 5.62 -4.19 -20.83
C ARG A 311 4.91 -2.92 -21.27
N ILE A 312 3.60 -3.00 -21.43
CA ILE A 312 2.75 -1.86 -21.74
C ILE A 312 2.05 -1.46 -20.45
N LEU A 313 2.16 -0.19 -20.08
CA LEU A 313 1.41 0.40 -18.97
C LEU A 313 0.59 1.56 -19.55
N LEU A 314 -0.70 1.62 -19.25
CA LEU A 314 -1.52 2.78 -19.58
C LEU A 314 -1.92 3.45 -18.26
N PRO A 315 -1.18 4.49 -17.81
CA PRO A 315 -1.46 5.22 -16.58
C PRO A 315 -2.88 5.78 -16.50
N PRO A 316 -3.43 6.01 -15.29
CA PRO A 316 -4.69 6.73 -15.15
C PRO A 316 -4.53 8.20 -15.54
N LYS A 317 -5.65 8.84 -15.90
CA LYS A 317 -5.72 10.29 -16.13
C LYS A 317 -5.49 11.06 -14.83
N PHE A 318 -4.94 12.27 -14.94
CA PHE A 318 -4.70 13.13 -13.78
C PHE A 318 -4.85 14.62 -14.12
N LEU A 319 -5.05 15.43 -13.09
CA LEU A 319 -4.98 16.89 -13.20
C LEU A 319 -3.59 17.36 -12.75
N ASP A 320 -2.99 18.29 -13.49
CA ASP A 320 -1.81 19.01 -13.03
C ASP A 320 -2.18 20.27 -12.24
N ASN A 321 -1.15 20.98 -11.77
CA ASN A 321 -1.30 22.23 -11.03
C ASN A 321 -2.08 23.32 -11.78
N SER A 322 -2.15 23.27 -13.12
CA SER A 322 -2.90 24.22 -13.95
C SER A 322 -4.37 23.81 -14.13
N LYS A 323 -4.81 22.75 -13.44
CA LYS A 323 -6.13 22.12 -13.58
C LYS A 323 -6.35 21.55 -14.99
N HIS A 324 -5.28 21.31 -15.73
CA HIS A 324 -5.34 20.67 -17.03
C HIS A 324 -5.47 19.16 -16.85
N LEU A 325 -6.48 18.55 -17.50
CA LEU A 325 -6.69 17.10 -17.48
C LEU A 325 -5.77 16.42 -18.49
N HIS A 326 -4.77 15.70 -17.99
CA HIS A 326 -3.84 14.94 -18.80
C HIS A 326 -4.45 13.59 -19.20
N GLN A 327 -4.58 13.38 -20.51
CA GLN A 327 -4.76 12.04 -21.07
C GLN A 327 -3.40 11.39 -21.23
N THR A 328 -3.24 10.23 -20.62
CA THR A 328 -1.97 9.50 -20.58
C THR A 328 -1.82 8.60 -21.79
N GLN A 329 -0.59 8.53 -22.32
CA GLN A 329 -0.27 7.64 -23.43
C GLN A 329 0.24 6.30 -22.91
N PRO A 330 0.08 5.20 -23.68
CA PRO A 330 0.69 3.92 -23.31
C PRO A 330 2.21 4.05 -23.21
N ILE A 331 2.76 3.68 -22.05
CA ILE A 331 4.19 3.58 -21.79
C ILE A 331 4.66 2.20 -22.24
N TYR A 332 5.62 2.19 -23.15
CA TYR A 332 6.27 0.96 -23.62
C TYR A 332 7.61 0.82 -22.92
N MET A 333 7.68 -0.09 -21.95
CA MET A 333 8.94 -0.41 -21.29
C MET A 333 9.54 -1.67 -21.92
N GLU A 334 10.78 -1.54 -22.38
CA GLU A 334 11.58 -2.70 -22.69
C GLU A 334 11.85 -3.47 -21.40
N ARG A 335 11.48 -4.74 -21.36
CA ARG A 335 12.00 -5.64 -20.33
C ARG A 335 13.38 -6.08 -20.80
N PRO A 336 14.47 -5.73 -20.08
CA PRO A 336 15.76 -6.33 -20.38
C PRO A 336 15.58 -7.85 -20.33
N LYS A 337 16.03 -8.52 -21.39
CA LYS A 337 16.05 -9.99 -21.42
C LYS A 337 16.80 -10.45 -20.15
N PRO A 338 16.31 -11.47 -19.44
CA PRO A 338 17.04 -12.00 -18.30
C PRO A 338 18.48 -12.25 -18.75
N VAL A 339 19.44 -11.56 -18.13
CA VAL A 339 20.84 -11.89 -18.35
C VAL A 339 21.04 -13.26 -17.71
N LEU A 340 21.33 -14.27 -18.53
CA LEU A 340 21.71 -15.58 -18.03
C LEU A 340 22.99 -15.41 -17.22
N LEU A 341 22.86 -15.41 -15.89
CA LEU A 341 24.01 -15.53 -15.00
C LEU A 341 24.38 -17.01 -14.93
N GLY A 342 25.27 -17.47 -15.81
CA GLY A 342 25.95 -18.76 -15.65
C GLY A 342 26.26 -19.54 -16.93
N ASN A 343 27.49 -20.05 -17.00
CA ASN A 343 28.08 -20.86 -18.06
C ASN A 343 27.26 -22.10 -18.46
N ALA A 344 27.41 -22.48 -19.73
CA ALA A 344 26.91 -23.73 -20.30
C ALA A 344 27.25 -24.94 -19.42
N GLY A 345 26.21 -25.67 -19.00
CA GLY A 345 26.33 -26.94 -18.29
C GLY A 345 25.58 -26.93 -16.97
N ASN A 346 24.41 -27.58 -16.97
CA ASN A 346 23.48 -27.78 -15.86
C ASN A 346 22.50 -26.63 -15.59
N ALA A 347 21.28 -26.84 -16.09
CA ALA A 347 20.14 -25.98 -15.90
C ALA A 347 19.77 -25.84 -14.41
N TYR A 348 19.86 -24.61 -13.91
CA TYR A 348 19.00 -24.12 -12.83
C TYR A 348 18.33 -22.83 -13.29
N ILE A 349 17.01 -22.87 -13.44
CA ILE A 349 16.19 -21.70 -13.72
C ILE A 349 16.09 -20.89 -12.43
N PHE A 350 16.84 -19.78 -12.36
CA PHE A 350 16.58 -18.72 -11.40
C PHE A 350 15.95 -17.53 -12.13
N SER A 351 14.69 -17.25 -11.81
CA SER A 351 14.17 -15.87 -11.89
C SER A 351 13.56 -15.53 -10.54
N GLN A 352 14.39 -15.02 -9.63
CA GLN A 352 13.88 -14.20 -8.54
C GLN A 352 13.67 -12.79 -9.08
N PHE A 353 12.41 -12.41 -9.24
CA PHE A 353 11.97 -11.05 -8.98
C PHE A 353 10.90 -11.19 -7.90
N VAL A 354 11.29 -10.84 -6.67
CA VAL A 354 10.36 -10.40 -5.63
C VAL A 354 9.86 -9.02 -6.03
#